data_AF-A0A1I7STL8-F1
#
_entry.id   AF-A0A1I7STL8-F1
#
_cell.length_a   1.000
_cell.length_b   1.000
_cell.length_c   1.000
_cell.angle_alpha   90.00
_cell.angle_beta   90.00
_cell.angle_gamma   90.00
#
_symmetry.space_group_name_H-M   'P 1'
#
loop_
_entity.id
_entity.type
_entity.pdbx_description
1 polymer ?
#
loop_
_entity_poly.entity_id
_entity_poly.type
_entity_poly.pdbx_seq_one_letter_code
_entity_poly.pdbx_strand_id
1 'polypeptide(L)'
;MENMFSLIFALSCLRLGWCLYEEEVQINRLKSDLVNSALIFKFNEDISKDSALYLNPLYQLLSDNYVSRLELSVSQGFWRSDLFGQAIHPNQVSGVQIVASFEDVEESDSYWRRLVSQLNGMLCTAVLSVGETLYAKPILPSVYYGNNTKLYYGAFTGDRICTENIDSFKKLLPCQNTGFTRLLGSPKYLYETKFTSASIIVNRQDKQWSGDVRFSFLKSIASKNIKFSNIFGSTLTTTCYFSDTSRITIDGDSKLISNFDVNATNRDWKVELAGSKYSEEPSLRLYGFTRFKGLLTGRFVATLKSNDVHGVLYTHLIPWEISVWFSTITVTCDGKDVESVIRPTPAFPRKSPTLIEIKFVISSGSICQVSYEFEKSFLYMNEYPPDANHGITVPGAIVTLLSSPETKYYSEPTVITLPSPDVTMPYNVVCFIGTMGALIFQIIFTFTTQYQTIIKPGPSKPKKLVINIKEKISRLLKH
;
A
#
# COMPACT_ATOMS: atom_id res chain seq x y z
N MET A 1 -12.94 36.44 2.79
CA MET A 1 -11.75 37.24 3.15
C MET A 1 -10.50 36.36 3.31
N GLU A 2 -10.59 35.14 3.86
CA GLU A 2 -9.46 34.19 3.94
C GLU A 2 -8.83 33.84 2.58
N ASN A 3 -9.64 33.58 1.55
CA ASN A 3 -9.13 33.30 0.19
C ASN A 3 -8.37 34.48 -0.44
N MET A 4 -8.66 35.73 -0.05
CA MET A 4 -8.00 36.91 -0.62
C MET A 4 -6.67 37.18 0.07
N PHE A 5 -6.58 36.96 1.39
CA PHE A 5 -5.32 37.00 2.12
C PHE A 5 -4.37 35.89 1.68
N SER A 6 -4.86 34.65 1.54
CA SER A 6 -4.06 33.54 1.01
C SER A 6 -3.56 33.82 -0.42
N LEU A 7 -4.38 34.45 -1.27
CA LEU A 7 -3.95 34.84 -2.63
C LEU A 7 -2.84 35.90 -2.60
N ILE A 8 -2.99 36.95 -1.79
CA ILE A 8 -2.01 38.03 -1.65
C ILE A 8 -0.69 37.50 -1.06
N PHE A 9 -0.77 36.57 -0.12
CA PHE A 9 0.39 35.94 0.51
C PHE A 9 1.11 34.94 -0.42
N ALA A 10 0.35 34.21 -1.24
CA ALA A 10 0.93 33.37 -2.28
C ALA A 10 1.64 34.22 -3.34
N LEU A 11 1.00 35.31 -3.78
CA LEU A 11 1.57 36.29 -4.71
C LEU A 11 2.83 36.97 -4.15
N SER A 12 2.89 37.23 -2.85
CA SER A 12 4.09 37.77 -2.20
C SER A 12 5.18 36.72 -2.05
N CYS A 13 4.87 35.46 -1.72
CA CYS A 13 5.88 34.40 -1.66
C CYS A 13 6.51 34.12 -3.04
N LEU A 14 5.68 34.09 -4.10
CA LEU A 14 6.09 33.94 -5.49
C LEU A 14 6.97 35.11 -5.98
N ARG A 15 6.70 36.35 -5.54
CA ARG A 15 7.49 37.54 -5.92
C ARG A 15 8.79 37.71 -5.13
N LEU A 16 8.86 37.22 -3.90
CA LEU A 16 10.02 37.35 -3.01
C LEU A 16 10.97 36.14 -3.07
N GLY A 17 10.57 35.07 -3.77
CA GLY A 17 11.43 33.91 -4.07
C GLY A 17 11.68 32.97 -2.89
N TRP A 18 10.79 32.94 -1.90
CA TRP A 18 10.92 32.11 -0.68
C TRP A 18 10.07 30.84 -0.70
N CYS A 19 9.24 30.67 -1.74
CA CYS A 19 8.51 29.46 -2.05
C CYS A 19 8.65 29.16 -3.55
N LEU A 20 8.77 27.90 -3.93
CA LEU A 20 8.78 27.41 -5.31
C LEU A 20 7.76 26.28 -5.44
N TYR A 21 6.89 26.37 -6.45
CA TYR A 21 5.95 25.29 -6.80
C TYR A 21 5.97 25.02 -8.31
N GLU A 22 6.47 23.84 -8.68
CA GLU A 22 6.55 23.38 -10.07
C GLU A 22 5.62 22.20 -10.30
N GLU A 23 4.88 22.24 -11.42
CA GLU A 23 4.08 21.10 -11.87
C GLU A 23 4.66 20.53 -13.18
N GLU A 24 4.83 19.21 -13.24
CA GLU A 24 5.38 18.52 -14.39
C GLU A 24 4.53 17.30 -14.73
N VAL A 25 4.15 17.17 -16.01
CA VAL A 25 3.59 15.94 -16.58
C VAL A 25 4.65 15.30 -17.46
N GLN A 26 5.01 14.05 -17.15
CA GLN A 26 5.91 13.27 -17.97
C GLN A 26 5.17 12.10 -18.61
N ILE A 27 5.27 11.96 -19.93
CA ILE A 27 4.67 10.86 -20.69
C ILE A 27 5.76 10.21 -21.52
N ASN A 28 6.03 8.94 -21.25
CA ASN A 28 7.06 8.17 -21.95
C ASN A 28 6.46 6.88 -22.52
N ARG A 29 6.75 6.59 -23.79
CA ARG A 29 6.48 5.28 -24.38
C ARG A 29 7.56 4.30 -23.95
N LEU A 30 7.16 3.16 -23.38
CA LEU A 30 8.07 2.10 -22.96
C LEU A 30 8.25 1.06 -24.08
N LYS A 31 9.01 -0.01 -23.80
CA LYS A 31 9.07 -1.19 -24.68
C LYS A 31 7.63 -1.74 -24.82
N SER A 32 7.13 -1.89 -26.07
CA SER A 32 5.74 -2.28 -26.43
C SER A 32 4.72 -1.11 -26.54
N ASP A 33 3.42 -1.44 -26.55
CA ASP A 33 2.29 -0.50 -26.51
C ASP A 33 2.02 0.06 -25.11
N LEU A 34 3.05 0.09 -24.26
CA LEU A 34 2.95 0.58 -22.90
C LEU A 34 3.36 2.05 -22.83
N VAL A 35 2.56 2.82 -22.11
CA VAL A 35 2.78 4.24 -21.88
C VAL A 35 2.81 4.47 -20.38
N ASN A 36 3.93 5.01 -19.89
CA ASN A 36 4.02 5.52 -18.53
C ASN A 36 3.68 6.99 -18.52
N SER A 37 2.75 7.38 -17.66
CA SER A 37 2.40 8.78 -17.41
C SER A 37 2.63 9.09 -15.93
N ALA A 38 3.48 10.07 -15.66
CA ALA A 38 3.77 10.55 -14.31
C ALA A 38 3.36 12.02 -14.15
N LEU A 39 2.76 12.33 -13.01
CA LEU A 39 2.49 13.70 -12.55
C LEU A 39 3.39 13.98 -11.36
N ILE A 40 4.17 15.05 -11.44
CA ILE A 40 5.19 15.41 -10.44
C ILE A 40 4.90 16.84 -10.00
N PHE A 41 4.73 17.02 -8.70
CA PHE A 41 4.49 18.32 -8.08
C PHE A 41 5.64 18.58 -7.12
N LYS A 42 6.53 19.51 -7.44
CA LYS A 42 7.70 19.83 -6.62
C LYS A 42 7.44 21.06 -5.80
N PHE A 43 7.87 21.04 -4.54
CA PHE A 43 7.72 22.14 -3.61
C PHE A 43 9.05 22.43 -2.93
N ASN A 44 9.28 23.71 -2.69
CA ASN A 44 10.39 24.19 -1.87
C ASN A 44 9.91 25.41 -1.09
N GLU A 45 10.02 25.40 0.24
CA GLU A 45 9.47 26.44 1.10
C GLU A 45 10.31 26.65 2.37
N ASP A 46 10.59 27.91 2.71
CA ASP A 46 11.28 28.31 3.93
C ASP A 46 10.28 28.65 5.05
N ILE A 47 10.32 27.88 6.15
CA ILE A 47 9.37 27.97 7.28
C ILE A 47 9.68 29.17 8.18
N SER A 48 10.86 29.79 8.07
CA SER A 48 11.31 30.86 8.96
C SER A 48 10.42 32.12 8.96
N LYS A 49 9.44 32.16 8.07
CA LYS A 49 8.49 33.27 7.88
C LYS A 49 7.05 32.82 8.11
N ASP A 50 6.75 32.31 9.31
CA ASP A 50 5.44 32.16 9.98
C ASP A 50 4.21 31.70 9.16
N SER A 51 4.38 31.14 7.96
CA SER A 51 3.28 30.82 7.06
C SER A 51 3.71 29.83 5.98
N ALA A 52 3.75 28.54 6.34
CA ALA A 52 3.81 27.48 5.36
C ALA A 52 2.52 27.49 4.52
N LEU A 53 2.67 27.68 3.21
CA LEU A 53 1.61 27.91 2.24
C LEU A 53 1.28 26.60 1.50
N TYR A 54 2.28 25.76 1.27
CA TYR A 54 2.12 24.45 0.62
C TYR A 54 2.21 23.34 1.67
N LEU A 55 1.38 22.30 1.54
CA LEU A 55 1.44 21.13 2.42
C LEU A 55 1.41 21.45 3.93
N ASN A 56 0.89 22.62 4.34
CA ASN A 56 0.91 23.07 5.73
C ASN A 56 0.47 21.99 6.76
N PRO A 57 -0.65 21.26 6.56
CA PRO A 57 -1.03 20.21 7.51
C PRO A 57 0.02 19.08 7.60
N LEU A 58 0.75 18.79 6.50
CA LEU A 58 1.80 17.78 6.49
C LEU A 58 3.06 18.31 7.17
N TYR A 59 3.51 19.52 6.87
CA TYR A 59 4.71 20.08 7.51
C TYR A 59 4.54 20.28 9.01
N GLN A 60 3.36 20.70 9.45
CA GLN A 60 3.03 20.79 10.87
C GLN A 60 3.11 19.41 11.52
N LEU A 61 2.47 18.39 10.91
CA LEU A 61 2.52 17.01 11.37
C LEU A 61 3.95 16.45 11.44
N LEU A 62 4.80 16.74 10.45
CA LEU A 62 6.20 16.29 10.44
C LEU A 62 7.02 16.98 11.53
N SER A 63 6.83 18.29 11.71
CA SER A 63 7.52 19.08 12.73
C SER A 63 7.12 18.68 14.14
N ASP A 64 5.82 18.44 14.39
CA ASP A 64 5.28 18.01 15.68
C ASP A 64 5.81 16.63 16.12
N ASN A 65 6.26 15.81 15.17
CA ASN A 65 6.82 14.48 15.42
C ASN A 65 8.35 14.42 15.23
N TYR A 66 9.05 15.55 15.11
CA TYR A 66 10.51 15.61 14.92
C TYR A 66 11.03 14.82 13.72
N VAL A 67 10.25 14.77 12.64
CA VAL A 67 10.63 14.07 11.40
C VAL A 67 11.45 15.01 10.53
N SER A 68 12.66 14.61 10.15
CA SER A 68 13.51 15.36 9.22
C SER A 68 13.27 14.94 7.77
N ARG A 69 12.94 13.67 7.51
CA ARG A 69 12.64 13.15 6.17
C ARG A 69 11.51 12.13 6.22
N LEU A 70 10.56 12.24 5.30
CA LEU A 70 9.48 11.28 5.09
C LEU A 70 9.48 10.84 3.63
N GLU A 71 9.52 9.52 3.40
CA GLU A 71 9.18 8.90 2.12
C GLU A 71 7.96 8.00 2.36
N LEU A 72 6.82 8.41 1.84
CA LEU A 72 5.61 7.61 1.82
C LEU A 72 5.30 7.22 0.38
N SER A 73 5.05 5.94 0.14
CA SER A 73 4.53 5.49 -1.16
C SER A 73 3.41 4.49 -0.96
N VAL A 74 2.42 4.57 -1.83
CA VAL A 74 1.29 3.65 -1.95
C VAL A 74 1.20 3.25 -3.41
N SER A 75 1.32 1.97 -3.71
CA SER A 75 1.25 1.47 -5.09
C SER A 75 0.37 0.23 -5.21
N GLN A 76 -0.22 0.08 -6.39
CA GLN A 76 -0.96 -1.10 -6.80
C GLN A 76 -0.26 -1.72 -8.00
N GLY A 77 0.04 -3.00 -7.89
CA GLY A 77 0.84 -3.74 -8.87
C GLY A 77 2.33 -3.64 -8.56
N PHE A 78 3.15 -4.10 -9.50
CA PHE A 78 4.60 -4.14 -9.35
C PHE A 78 5.27 -3.64 -10.62
N TRP A 79 6.23 -2.72 -10.47
CA TRP A 79 7.02 -2.23 -11.60
C TRP A 79 8.06 -3.27 -12.02
N ARG A 80 7.79 -3.97 -13.13
CA ARG A 80 8.71 -4.94 -13.70
C ARG A 80 9.78 -4.25 -14.55
N SER A 81 10.92 -3.97 -13.94
CA SER A 81 12.03 -3.27 -14.59
C SER A 81 12.54 -3.93 -15.89
N ASP A 82 12.34 -5.24 -16.07
CA ASP A 82 12.75 -5.93 -17.31
C ASP A 82 11.84 -5.64 -18.49
N LEU A 83 10.53 -5.53 -18.23
CA LEU A 83 9.52 -5.30 -19.25
C LEU A 83 9.36 -3.81 -19.51
N PHE A 84 9.38 -3.02 -18.44
CA PHE A 84 9.07 -1.59 -18.47
C PHE A 84 10.33 -0.73 -18.60
N GLY A 85 11.52 -1.30 -18.35
CA GLY A 85 12.77 -0.56 -18.26
C GLY A 85 12.97 0.06 -16.88
N GLN A 86 14.04 0.85 -16.74
CA GLN A 86 14.31 1.54 -15.48
C GLN A 86 13.17 2.51 -15.15
N ALA A 87 12.67 2.42 -13.91
CA ALA A 87 11.71 3.40 -13.42
C ALA A 87 12.36 4.79 -13.44
N ILE A 88 11.66 5.77 -13.99
CA ILE A 88 12.13 7.17 -14.10
C ILE A 88 12.24 7.85 -12.72
N HIS A 89 11.62 7.24 -11.71
CA HIS A 89 11.55 7.71 -10.34
C HIS A 89 11.97 6.58 -9.39
N PRO A 90 12.32 6.89 -8.13
CA PRO A 90 12.57 5.87 -7.13
C PRO A 90 11.43 4.85 -7.18
N ASN A 91 11.85 3.63 -7.45
CA ASN A 91 10.96 2.52 -7.68
C ASN A 91 10.13 2.31 -6.39
N GLN A 92 8.90 1.77 -6.48
CA GLN A 92 8.00 1.71 -5.32
C GLN A 92 7.65 0.26 -4.98
N VAL A 93 7.56 -0.05 -3.68
CA VAL A 93 7.07 -1.35 -3.20
C VAL A 93 5.59 -1.47 -3.55
N SER A 94 5.13 -2.67 -3.91
CA SER A 94 3.71 -2.98 -3.98
C SER A 94 3.04 -2.81 -2.61
N GLY A 95 1.92 -2.10 -2.54
CA GLY A 95 1.27 -1.74 -1.29
C GLY A 95 1.83 -0.44 -0.73
N VAL A 96 1.99 -0.36 0.59
CA VAL A 96 2.44 0.83 1.30
C VAL A 96 3.86 0.68 1.81
N GLN A 97 4.65 1.73 1.68
CA GLN A 97 5.95 1.88 2.29
C GLN A 97 6.05 3.24 2.98
N ILE A 98 6.57 3.23 4.21
CA ILE A 98 6.93 4.43 4.96
C ILE A 98 8.40 4.31 5.35
N VAL A 99 9.19 5.32 5.00
CA VAL A 99 10.53 5.54 5.52
C VAL A 99 10.53 6.90 6.20
N ALA A 100 10.83 6.96 7.49
CA ALA A 100 10.91 8.21 8.23
C ALA A 100 12.25 8.32 8.95
N SER A 101 12.90 9.46 8.83
CA SER A 101 14.09 9.81 9.61
C SER A 101 13.68 10.79 10.69
N PHE A 102 13.99 10.46 11.94
CA PHE A 102 13.75 11.33 13.09
C PHE A 102 15.04 12.02 13.50
N GLU A 103 14.90 13.26 13.96
CA GLU A 103 15.96 13.93 14.74
C GLU A 103 16.26 13.09 16.00
N ASP A 104 17.47 13.19 16.55
CA ASP A 104 17.89 12.32 17.66
C ASP A 104 17.12 12.63 18.96
N VAL A 105 16.01 11.91 19.14
CA VAL A 105 15.10 12.03 20.28
C VAL A 105 14.97 10.67 20.98
N GLU A 106 14.96 10.67 22.31
CA GLU A 106 14.90 9.42 23.12
C GLU A 106 13.62 8.62 22.86
N GLU A 107 12.45 9.27 22.69
CA GLU A 107 11.14 8.64 22.52
C GLU A 107 10.71 8.38 21.05
N SER A 108 11.66 8.20 20.13
CA SER A 108 11.36 8.00 18.69
C SER A 108 10.26 6.95 18.35
N ASP A 109 10.05 5.92 19.17
CA ASP A 109 8.99 4.91 18.94
C ASP A 109 7.56 5.44 19.17
N SER A 110 7.38 6.35 20.14
CA SER A 110 6.06 6.96 20.40
C SER A 110 5.70 7.91 19.26
N TYR A 111 6.67 8.70 18.79
CA TYR A 111 6.53 9.59 17.64
C TYR A 111 6.27 8.83 16.35
N TRP A 112 6.92 7.68 16.12
CA TRP A 112 6.61 6.82 14.98
C TRP A 112 5.14 6.36 14.96
N ARG A 113 4.64 5.83 16.08
CA ARG A 113 3.24 5.38 16.18
C ARG A 113 2.25 6.53 15.96
N ARG A 114 2.55 7.70 16.54
CA ARG A 114 1.75 8.91 16.37
C ARG A 114 1.76 9.39 14.91
N LEU A 115 2.94 9.45 14.29
CA LEU A 115 3.12 9.81 12.89
C LEU A 115 2.28 8.92 11.97
N VAL A 116 2.41 7.59 12.10
CA VAL A 116 1.66 6.64 11.26
C VAL A 116 0.16 6.77 11.48
N SER A 117 -0.30 6.94 12.72
CA SER A 117 -1.73 7.15 13.03
C SER A 117 -2.27 8.45 12.41
N GLN A 118 -1.50 9.54 12.46
CA GLN A 118 -1.90 10.81 11.85
C GLN A 118 -1.90 10.73 10.31
N LEU A 119 -0.88 10.10 9.70
CA LEU A 119 -0.84 9.87 8.26
C LEU A 119 -2.01 9.00 7.78
N ASN A 120 -2.38 7.98 8.56
CA ASN A 120 -3.52 7.12 8.29
C ASN A 120 -4.83 7.92 8.20
N GLY A 121 -5.06 8.85 9.14
CA GLY A 121 -6.21 9.75 9.12
C GLY A 121 -6.16 10.79 7.99
N MET A 122 -4.97 11.29 7.66
CA MET A 122 -4.77 12.33 6.64
C MET A 122 -4.91 11.79 5.20
N LEU A 123 -4.47 10.56 4.95
CA LEU A 123 -4.39 9.98 3.60
C LEU A 123 -5.42 8.88 3.34
N CYS A 124 -6.24 8.54 4.33
CA CYS A 124 -7.23 7.45 4.26
C CYS A 124 -6.62 6.11 3.82
N THR A 125 -5.38 5.84 4.24
CA THR A 125 -4.68 4.58 3.97
C THR A 125 -4.96 3.60 5.10
N ALA A 126 -4.87 2.28 4.91
CA ALA A 126 -5.02 1.27 5.97
C ALA A 126 -3.66 0.87 6.58
N VAL A 127 -2.94 1.85 7.13
CA VAL A 127 -1.49 1.76 7.43
C VAL A 127 -1.21 1.63 8.92
N LEU A 128 -2.24 1.55 9.76
CA LEU A 128 -2.10 1.37 11.21
C LEU A 128 -1.19 0.18 11.58
N SER A 129 -1.28 -0.94 10.85
CA SER A 129 -0.43 -2.11 11.08
C SER A 129 1.07 -1.84 10.89
N VAL A 130 1.43 -0.88 10.03
CA VAL A 130 2.81 -0.41 9.86
C VAL A 130 3.30 0.37 11.08
N GLY A 131 2.41 1.07 11.77
CA GLY A 131 2.73 1.77 13.02
C GLY A 131 2.95 0.84 14.20
N GLU A 132 2.29 -0.32 14.20
CA GLU A 132 2.28 -1.23 15.35
C GLU A 132 3.33 -2.33 15.26
N THR A 133 3.30 -3.14 14.18
CA THR A 133 4.03 -4.42 14.12
C THR A 133 4.82 -4.64 12.82
N LEU A 134 4.57 -3.86 11.76
CA LEU A 134 5.20 -4.03 10.44
C LEU A 134 6.25 -2.96 10.13
N TYR A 135 7.08 -2.61 11.11
CA TYR A 135 8.22 -1.71 10.94
C TYR A 135 9.48 -2.21 11.65
N ALA A 136 10.63 -1.78 11.16
CA ALA A 136 11.93 -2.01 11.76
C ALA A 136 12.78 -0.74 11.75
N LYS A 137 13.91 -0.77 12.46
CA LYS A 137 14.89 0.32 12.55
C LYS A 137 16.18 -0.08 11.81
N PRO A 138 16.37 0.31 10.54
CA PRO A 138 17.56 -0.08 9.79
C PRO A 138 18.84 0.55 10.36
N ILE A 139 19.94 -0.20 10.35
CA ILE A 139 21.23 0.21 10.93
C ILE A 139 22.23 0.59 9.83
N LEU A 140 22.23 -0.08 8.68
CA LEU A 140 23.17 0.21 7.60
C LEU A 140 22.76 1.43 6.76
N PRO A 141 21.47 1.62 6.39
CA PRO A 141 21.03 2.80 5.66
C PRO A 141 21.18 4.10 6.44
N SER A 142 21.09 4.08 7.78
CA SER A 142 21.15 5.30 8.61
C SER A 142 22.44 6.10 8.39
N VAL A 143 23.53 5.42 8.04
CA VAL A 143 24.81 6.05 7.68
C VAL A 143 24.68 7.03 6.50
N TYR A 144 23.76 6.77 5.55
CA TYR A 144 23.53 7.66 4.40
C TYR A 144 22.56 8.81 4.70
N TYR A 145 21.77 8.70 5.77
CA TYR A 145 20.79 9.70 6.18
C TYR A 145 21.33 10.65 7.28
N GLY A 146 22.54 10.41 7.79
CA GLY A 146 23.26 11.27 8.72
C GLY A 146 23.42 10.65 10.11
N ASN A 147 24.56 10.94 10.76
CA ASN A 147 25.02 10.27 12.00
C ASN A 147 24.09 10.44 13.23
N ASN A 148 23.19 11.42 13.22
CA ASN A 148 22.27 11.72 14.35
C ASN A 148 20.80 11.53 13.95
N THR A 149 20.50 10.55 13.09
CA THR A 149 19.12 10.27 12.68
C THR A 149 18.72 8.84 13.00
N LYS A 150 17.51 8.68 13.55
CA LYS A 150 16.90 7.36 13.74
C LYS A 150 15.99 7.06 12.57
N LEU A 151 16.36 6.06 11.78
CA LEU A 151 15.60 5.64 10.61
C LEU A 151 14.56 4.58 10.99
N TYR A 152 13.34 4.79 10.54
CA TYR A 152 12.23 3.84 10.63
C TYR A 152 11.85 3.43 9.23
N TYR A 153 11.69 2.13 9.02
CA TYR A 153 11.23 1.57 7.77
C TYR A 153 10.08 0.62 8.04
N GLY A 154 8.93 0.91 7.45
CA GLY A 154 7.75 0.08 7.49
C GLY A 154 7.22 -0.22 6.10
N ALA A 155 6.71 -1.43 5.90
CA ALA A 155 6.13 -1.84 4.64
C ALA A 155 4.96 -2.81 4.85
N PHE A 156 3.92 -2.64 4.05
CA PHE A 156 2.73 -3.47 4.09
C PHE A 156 2.17 -3.66 2.68
N THR A 157 2.04 -4.90 2.25
CA THR A 157 1.62 -5.26 0.88
C THR A 157 0.12 -5.51 0.74
N GLY A 158 -0.64 -5.51 1.85
CA GLY A 158 -2.06 -5.89 1.83
C GLY A 158 -3.02 -4.77 1.40
N ASP A 159 -2.57 -3.52 1.46
CA ASP A 159 -3.41 -2.37 1.08
C ASP A 159 -3.27 -2.05 -0.41
N ARG A 160 -4.33 -1.49 -0.99
CA ARG A 160 -4.38 -1.06 -2.39
C ARG A 160 -4.77 0.40 -2.45
N ILE A 161 -4.23 1.14 -3.41
CA ILE A 161 -4.64 2.53 -3.62
C ILE A 161 -6.14 2.59 -3.95
N CYS A 162 -6.92 3.32 -3.16
CA CYS A 162 -8.37 3.51 -3.35
C CYS A 162 -8.68 4.94 -3.79
N THR A 163 -9.87 5.17 -4.37
CA THR A 163 -10.29 6.51 -4.85
C THR A 163 -10.16 7.57 -3.76
N GLU A 164 -10.46 7.19 -2.52
CA GLU A 164 -10.33 8.02 -1.32
C GLU A 164 -8.89 8.45 -1.05
N ASN A 165 -7.90 7.59 -1.31
CA ASN A 165 -6.48 7.92 -1.15
C ASN A 165 -6.09 9.02 -2.13
N ILE A 166 -6.38 8.86 -3.44
CA ILE A 166 -5.99 9.85 -4.46
C ILE A 166 -6.62 11.21 -4.15
N ASP A 167 -7.88 11.24 -3.72
CA ASP A 167 -8.54 12.49 -3.33
C ASP A 167 -7.85 13.13 -2.11
N SER A 168 -7.37 12.33 -1.15
CA SER A 168 -6.59 12.82 -0.01
C SER A 168 -5.22 13.37 -0.42
N PHE A 169 -4.46 12.68 -1.28
CA PHE A 169 -3.21 13.23 -1.83
C PHE A 169 -3.46 14.52 -2.63
N LYS A 170 -4.55 14.56 -3.40
CA LYS A 170 -4.95 15.72 -4.19
C LYS A 170 -5.27 16.95 -3.34
N LYS A 171 -5.88 16.76 -2.16
CA LYS A 171 -6.16 17.85 -1.20
C LYS A 171 -4.91 18.52 -0.64
N LEU A 172 -3.76 17.84 -0.69
CA LEU A 172 -2.49 18.40 -0.23
C LEU A 172 -1.90 19.41 -1.21
N LEU A 173 -2.28 19.32 -2.49
CA LEU A 173 -1.76 20.18 -3.53
C LEU A 173 -2.51 21.53 -3.57
N PRO A 174 -1.82 22.65 -3.83
CA PRO A 174 -2.42 23.98 -3.82
C PRO A 174 -3.50 24.14 -4.91
N CYS A 175 -3.27 23.56 -6.07
CA CYS A 175 -4.20 23.57 -7.19
C CYS A 175 -5.03 22.30 -7.18
N GLN A 176 -6.19 22.31 -6.51
CA GLN A 176 -7.02 21.10 -6.38
C GLN A 176 -7.70 20.72 -7.70
N ASN A 177 -8.41 21.64 -8.37
CA ASN A 177 -9.20 21.34 -9.59
C ASN A 177 -8.70 22.10 -10.83
N THR A 178 -7.48 22.64 -10.77
CA THR A 178 -6.83 23.43 -11.83
C THR A 178 -5.45 22.85 -12.13
N GLY A 179 -4.85 23.23 -13.26
CA GLY A 179 -3.53 22.73 -13.66
C GLY A 179 -3.51 21.22 -13.88
N PHE A 180 -2.35 20.60 -13.62
CA PHE A 180 -2.19 19.16 -13.84
C PHE A 180 -2.92 18.29 -12.81
N THR A 181 -3.23 18.83 -11.64
CA THR A 181 -4.05 18.15 -10.63
C THR A 181 -5.47 17.83 -11.14
N ARG A 182 -5.99 18.59 -12.12
CA ARG A 182 -7.27 18.30 -12.76
C ARG A 182 -7.29 16.92 -13.44
N LEU A 183 -6.14 16.45 -13.91
CA LEU A 183 -5.97 15.13 -14.56
C LEU A 183 -6.22 13.97 -13.59
N LEU A 184 -6.10 14.22 -12.28
CA LEU A 184 -6.44 13.26 -11.24
C LEU A 184 -7.96 13.13 -11.00
N GLY A 185 -8.78 13.98 -11.62
CA GLY A 185 -10.22 14.07 -11.37
C GLY A 185 -11.09 12.96 -11.99
N SER A 186 -10.50 11.94 -12.62
CA SER A 186 -11.24 10.84 -13.25
C SER A 186 -10.74 9.49 -12.75
N PRO A 187 -11.06 9.11 -11.49
CA PRO A 187 -10.46 7.96 -10.82
C PRO A 187 -10.63 6.65 -11.59
N LYS A 188 -11.79 6.43 -12.22
CA LYS A 188 -12.06 5.24 -13.06
C LYS A 188 -10.95 5.00 -14.10
N TYR A 189 -10.48 6.06 -14.76
CA TYR A 189 -9.42 5.94 -15.76
C TYR A 189 -8.06 5.71 -15.12
N LEU A 190 -7.79 6.25 -13.93
CA LEU A 190 -6.51 6.12 -13.23
C LEU A 190 -6.30 4.73 -12.62
N TYR A 191 -7.39 4.01 -12.32
CA TYR A 191 -7.35 2.63 -11.81
C TYR A 191 -7.36 1.56 -12.90
N GLU A 192 -7.73 1.92 -14.13
CA GLU A 192 -7.64 1.01 -15.29
C GLU A 192 -6.21 1.01 -15.86
N THR A 193 -5.26 0.54 -15.06
CA THR A 193 -3.83 0.54 -15.34
C THR A 193 -3.20 -0.79 -14.91
N LYS A 194 -2.02 -1.10 -15.44
CA LYS A 194 -1.22 -2.27 -15.00
C LYS A 194 -0.42 -1.99 -13.73
N PHE A 195 -0.12 -0.72 -13.49
CA PHE A 195 0.60 -0.23 -12.32
C PHE A 195 0.13 1.19 -12.04
N THR A 196 -0.19 1.48 -10.78
CA THR A 196 -0.52 2.83 -10.30
C THR A 196 0.22 3.07 -8.99
N SER A 197 0.77 4.25 -8.83
CA SER A 197 1.46 4.62 -7.61
C SER A 197 1.25 6.09 -7.24
N ALA A 198 1.24 6.37 -5.94
CA ALA A 198 1.20 7.70 -5.36
C ALA A 198 2.24 7.78 -4.25
N SER A 199 3.08 8.81 -4.27
CA SER A 199 4.14 8.97 -3.27
C SER A 199 4.33 10.42 -2.88
N ILE A 200 4.75 10.62 -1.63
CA ILE A 200 5.18 11.90 -1.07
C ILE A 200 6.59 11.70 -0.55
N ILE A 201 7.51 12.53 -1.02
CA ILE A 201 8.88 12.61 -0.50
C ILE A 201 9.05 14.02 0.02
N VAL A 202 9.32 14.15 1.32
CA VAL A 202 9.55 15.44 1.98
C VAL A 202 10.85 15.34 2.76
N ASN A 203 11.70 16.34 2.62
CA ASN A 203 12.97 16.44 3.32
C ASN A 203 13.16 17.84 3.89
N ARG A 204 13.63 17.91 5.13
CA ARG A 204 14.00 19.13 5.82
C ARG A 204 15.50 19.30 5.78
N GLN A 205 15.95 20.45 5.29
CA GLN A 205 17.31 20.91 5.46
C GLN A 205 17.24 22.22 6.25
N ASP A 206 17.69 22.19 7.50
CA ASP A 206 17.62 23.31 8.44
C ASP A 206 16.18 23.87 8.63
N LYS A 207 15.88 25.02 8.01
CA LYS A 207 14.57 25.71 8.05
C LYS A 207 13.77 25.58 6.76
N GLN A 208 14.31 24.88 5.78
CA GLN A 208 13.73 24.74 4.45
C GLN A 208 13.16 23.34 4.26
N TRP A 209 11.87 23.26 3.92
CA TRP A 209 11.24 22.05 3.44
C TRP A 209 11.35 21.99 1.93
N SER A 210 11.75 20.83 1.44
CA SER A 210 11.76 20.53 0.02
C SER A 210 11.14 19.16 -0.20
N GLY A 211 10.60 18.94 -1.37
CA GLY A 211 10.10 17.62 -1.71
C GLY A 211 9.19 17.63 -2.92
N ASP A 212 8.51 16.50 -3.10
CA ASP A 212 7.61 16.30 -4.20
C ASP A 212 6.48 15.32 -3.87
N VAL A 213 5.35 15.51 -4.55
CA VAL A 213 4.25 14.54 -4.63
C VAL A 213 4.25 14.00 -6.05
N ARG A 214 4.24 12.67 -6.19
CA ARG A 214 4.27 11.99 -7.48
C ARG A 214 3.12 11.02 -7.63
N PHE A 215 2.58 10.96 -8.84
CA PHE A 215 1.66 9.92 -9.26
C PHE A 215 2.20 9.27 -10.53
N SER A 216 2.19 7.94 -10.62
CA SER A 216 2.61 7.21 -11.80
C SER A 216 1.51 6.25 -12.24
N PHE A 217 1.25 6.19 -13.55
CA PHE A 217 0.23 5.33 -14.13
C PHE A 217 0.79 4.64 -15.38
N LEU A 218 0.64 3.31 -15.45
CA LEU A 218 1.09 2.51 -16.58
C LEU A 218 -0.10 1.94 -17.35
N LYS A 219 -0.28 2.36 -18.61
CA LYS A 219 -1.37 1.92 -19.48
C LYS A 219 -0.89 1.25 -20.74
N SER A 220 -1.75 0.42 -21.33
CA SER A 220 -1.56 -0.14 -22.66
C SER A 220 -2.33 0.70 -23.68
N ILE A 221 -1.63 1.43 -24.55
CA ILE A 221 -2.21 2.27 -25.60
C ILE A 221 -1.46 2.00 -26.91
N ALA A 222 -2.13 1.35 -27.86
CA ALA A 222 -1.52 0.99 -29.15
C ALA A 222 -1.30 2.20 -30.07
N SER A 223 -2.19 3.19 -30.03
CA SER A 223 -2.11 4.38 -30.88
C SER A 223 -0.81 5.17 -30.67
N LYS A 224 -0.22 5.68 -31.76
CA LYS A 224 0.90 6.64 -31.70
C LYS A 224 0.44 8.06 -31.36
N ASN A 225 -0.77 8.41 -31.82
CA ASN A 225 -1.40 9.68 -31.53
C ASN A 225 -2.24 9.52 -30.27
N ILE A 226 -1.69 9.99 -29.15
CA ILE A 226 -2.33 9.87 -27.85
C ILE A 226 -2.87 11.24 -27.44
N LYS A 227 -4.05 11.23 -26.85
CA LYS A 227 -4.69 12.41 -26.29
C LYS A 227 -4.63 12.34 -24.77
N PHE A 228 -4.61 13.50 -24.11
CA PHE A 228 -4.69 13.55 -22.65
C PHE A 228 -5.95 12.86 -22.13
N SER A 229 -7.07 13.01 -22.85
CA SER A 229 -8.32 12.28 -22.55
C SER A 229 -8.15 10.76 -22.57
N ASN A 230 -7.32 10.20 -23.45
CA ASN A 230 -7.07 8.76 -23.52
C ASN A 230 -6.24 8.27 -22.31
N ILE A 231 -5.31 9.09 -21.82
CA ILE A 231 -4.42 8.73 -20.70
C ILE A 231 -5.14 8.94 -19.38
N PHE A 232 -5.70 10.13 -19.15
CA PHE A 232 -6.21 10.58 -17.85
C PHE A 232 -7.73 10.59 -17.75
N GLY A 233 -8.46 10.35 -18.85
CA GLY A 233 -9.93 10.45 -18.89
C GLY A 233 -10.44 11.90 -18.85
N SER A 234 -9.55 12.89 -18.87
CA SER A 234 -9.88 14.31 -18.77
C SER A 234 -8.90 15.18 -19.56
N THR A 235 -9.30 16.43 -19.80
CA THR A 235 -8.52 17.44 -20.54
C THR A 235 -8.13 18.59 -19.64
N LEU A 236 -7.09 19.32 -20.04
CA LEU A 236 -6.68 20.55 -19.36
C LEU A 236 -7.59 21.73 -19.79
N THR A 237 -8.26 22.33 -18.80
CA THR A 237 -9.20 23.45 -19.01
C THR A 237 -8.75 24.73 -18.33
N THR A 238 -7.85 24.65 -17.36
CA THR A 238 -7.42 25.81 -16.55
C THR A 238 -5.98 25.60 -16.10
N THR A 239 -5.25 26.70 -15.96
CA THR A 239 -3.88 26.72 -15.44
C THR A 239 -3.87 26.75 -13.92
N CYS A 240 -2.80 26.26 -13.31
CA CYS A 240 -2.60 26.43 -11.88
C CYS A 240 -2.06 27.85 -11.62
N TYR A 241 -2.83 28.67 -10.89
CA TYR A 241 -2.41 30.03 -10.55
C TYR A 241 -1.21 30.08 -9.59
N PHE A 242 -1.05 29.05 -8.76
CA PHE A 242 0.03 28.95 -7.78
C PHE A 242 1.32 28.37 -8.35
N SER A 243 1.34 27.90 -9.60
CA SER A 243 2.52 27.28 -10.19
C SER A 243 3.44 28.32 -10.81
N ASP A 244 4.71 28.26 -10.42
CA ASP A 244 5.81 29.02 -11.04
C ASP A 244 6.09 28.50 -12.45
N THR A 245 6.11 27.18 -12.60
CA THR A 245 6.38 26.54 -13.89
C THR A 245 5.52 25.30 -14.10
N SER A 246 4.84 25.24 -15.24
CA SER A 246 4.13 24.06 -15.73
C SER A 246 4.89 23.45 -16.91
N ARG A 247 5.40 22.23 -16.74
CA ARG A 247 6.22 21.53 -17.75
C ARG A 247 5.54 20.29 -18.29
N ILE A 248 5.59 20.09 -19.60
CA ILE A 248 5.18 18.82 -20.23
C ILE A 248 6.41 18.20 -20.88
N THR A 249 6.77 17.01 -20.43
CA THR A 249 7.92 16.24 -20.91
C THR A 249 7.39 15.01 -21.65
N ILE A 250 7.76 14.84 -22.92
CA ILE A 250 7.31 13.73 -23.77
C ILE A 250 8.54 12.99 -24.30
N ASP A 251 8.69 11.70 -23.99
CA ASP A 251 9.81 10.85 -24.42
C ASP A 251 11.20 11.48 -24.18
N GLY A 252 11.36 12.16 -23.04
CA GLY A 252 12.59 12.86 -22.64
C GLY A 252 12.81 14.23 -23.30
N ASP A 253 12.03 14.58 -24.33
CA ASP A 253 12.04 15.91 -24.92
C ASP A 253 11.11 16.81 -24.07
N SER A 254 11.71 17.74 -23.33
CA SER A 254 10.97 18.67 -22.48
C SER A 254 10.52 19.90 -23.27
N LYS A 255 9.22 20.20 -23.23
CA LYS A 255 8.70 21.50 -23.64
C LYS A 255 8.35 22.26 -22.37
N LEU A 256 9.13 23.30 -22.08
CA LEU A 256 8.77 24.31 -21.10
C LEU A 256 7.57 25.08 -21.64
N ILE A 257 6.45 25.03 -20.93
CA ILE A 257 5.25 25.81 -21.25
C ILE A 257 5.18 26.91 -20.20
N SER A 258 6.06 27.91 -20.33
CA SER A 258 6.19 28.99 -19.34
C SER A 258 5.04 29.99 -19.38
N ASN A 259 4.07 29.83 -20.28
CA ASN A 259 2.80 30.54 -20.29
C ASN A 259 1.80 29.65 -21.02
N PHE A 260 0.91 28.99 -20.29
CA PHE A 260 -0.28 28.40 -20.91
C PHE A 260 -1.08 29.56 -21.51
N ASP A 261 -1.04 29.70 -22.83
CA ASP A 261 -1.89 30.63 -23.54
C ASP A 261 -3.34 30.28 -23.19
N VAL A 262 -4.10 31.22 -22.62
CA VAL A 262 -5.45 30.98 -22.10
C VAL A 262 -6.40 30.49 -23.22
N ASN A 263 -6.04 30.75 -24.47
CA ASN A 263 -6.71 30.24 -25.69
C ASN A 263 -6.45 28.75 -26.02
N ALA A 264 -5.55 28.07 -25.29
CA ALA A 264 -5.27 26.64 -25.42
C ALA A 264 -6.09 25.77 -24.43
N THR A 265 -6.84 26.41 -23.53
CA THR A 265 -7.78 25.73 -22.65
C THR A 265 -9.01 25.29 -23.46
N ASN A 266 -9.50 24.06 -23.25
CA ASN A 266 -10.47 23.30 -24.09
C ASN A 266 -9.92 22.55 -25.32
N ARG A 267 -8.60 22.46 -25.53
CA ARG A 267 -8.05 21.51 -26.51
C ARG A 267 -7.56 20.24 -25.82
N ASP A 268 -8.06 19.10 -26.29
CA ASP A 268 -7.52 17.80 -25.93
C ASP A 268 -6.10 17.68 -26.53
N TRP A 269 -5.09 17.82 -25.68
CA TRP A 269 -3.69 17.89 -26.09
C TRP A 269 -3.28 16.60 -26.79
N LYS A 270 -2.85 16.73 -28.05
CA LYS A 270 -2.31 15.64 -28.84
C LYS A 270 -0.83 15.50 -28.51
N VAL A 271 -0.48 14.31 -28.06
CA VAL A 271 0.88 13.83 -27.83
C VAL A 271 1.22 12.90 -28.98
N GLU A 272 2.13 13.32 -29.84
CA GLU A 272 2.82 12.41 -30.73
C GLU A 272 3.99 11.82 -29.95
N LEU A 273 3.90 10.53 -29.65
CA LEU A 273 5.02 9.80 -29.06
C LEU A 273 5.97 9.41 -30.18
N ALA A 274 7.26 9.71 -30.01
CA ALA A 274 8.28 9.21 -30.91
C ALA A 274 8.28 7.67 -30.82
N GLY A 275 8.70 7.00 -31.90
CA GLY A 275 8.98 5.57 -31.81
C GLY A 275 9.96 5.33 -30.66
N SER A 276 9.67 4.36 -29.79
CA SER A 276 10.33 4.13 -28.50
C SER A 276 11.81 4.57 -28.49
N LYS A 277 12.11 5.74 -27.93
CA LYS A 277 13.46 5.99 -27.40
C LYS A 277 13.56 5.02 -26.22
N TYR A 278 14.20 3.88 -26.47
CA TYR A 278 14.29 2.76 -25.54
C TYR A 278 14.56 3.29 -24.14
N SER A 279 13.64 3.03 -23.20
CA SER A 279 13.93 3.20 -21.77
C SER A 279 15.24 2.48 -21.51
N GLU A 280 16.24 3.21 -21.01
CA GLU A 280 17.57 2.70 -20.73
C GLU A 280 17.44 1.39 -19.95
N GLU A 281 18.21 0.38 -20.36
CA GLU A 281 18.19 -0.87 -19.62
C GLU A 281 18.71 -0.61 -18.21
N PRO A 282 18.03 -1.12 -17.16
CA PRO A 282 18.47 -0.85 -15.79
C PRO A 282 19.86 -1.45 -15.57
N SER A 283 20.74 -0.70 -14.90
CA SER A 283 22.10 -1.15 -14.57
C SER A 283 22.12 -2.36 -13.63
N LEU A 284 21.04 -2.54 -12.88
CA LEU A 284 20.82 -3.64 -11.94
C LEU A 284 19.40 -4.21 -12.11
N ARG A 285 19.29 -5.54 -12.15
CA ARG A 285 18.01 -6.28 -12.13
C ARG A 285 17.92 -7.10 -10.86
N LEU A 286 16.74 -7.12 -10.25
CA LEU A 286 16.46 -7.82 -9.00
C LEU A 286 15.22 -8.70 -9.17
N TYR A 287 15.39 -9.98 -8.90
CA TYR A 287 14.32 -10.98 -8.90
C TYR A 287 14.19 -11.59 -7.52
N GLY A 288 12.98 -11.70 -6.99
CA GLY A 288 12.70 -12.39 -5.74
C GLY A 288 11.75 -13.55 -5.98
N PHE A 289 12.04 -14.71 -5.41
CA PHE A 289 11.10 -15.82 -5.38
C PHE A 289 11.25 -16.64 -4.10
N THR A 290 10.17 -17.32 -3.72
CA THR A 290 10.13 -18.26 -2.60
C THR A 290 10.08 -19.69 -3.13
N ARG A 291 10.86 -20.58 -2.52
CA ARG A 291 10.78 -22.03 -2.73
C ARG A 291 10.24 -22.67 -1.47
N PHE A 292 9.30 -23.60 -1.61
CA PHE A 292 8.73 -24.30 -0.47
C PHE A 292 9.35 -25.69 -0.33
N LYS A 293 9.60 -26.10 0.92
CA LYS A 293 10.06 -27.44 1.29
C LYS A 293 9.08 -27.99 2.31
N GLY A 294 8.20 -28.90 1.86
CA GLY A 294 7.09 -29.36 2.69
C GLY A 294 6.09 -28.24 3.01
N LEU A 295 5.34 -28.41 4.09
CA LEU A 295 4.25 -27.49 4.47
C LEU A 295 4.73 -26.26 5.25
N LEU A 296 5.71 -26.44 6.13
CA LEU A 296 6.11 -25.43 7.13
C LEU A 296 7.36 -24.64 6.78
N THR A 297 8.25 -25.18 5.93
CA THR A 297 9.55 -24.54 5.64
C THR A 297 9.64 -24.05 4.20
N GLY A 298 10.48 -23.06 3.98
CA GLY A 298 10.78 -22.53 2.65
C GLY A 298 12.11 -21.81 2.60
N ARG A 299 12.44 -21.25 1.45
CA ARG A 299 13.66 -20.49 1.18
C ARG A 299 13.34 -19.25 0.36
N PHE A 300 13.80 -18.10 0.82
CA PHE A 300 13.84 -16.89 0.02
C PHE A 300 15.07 -16.90 -0.87
N VAL A 301 14.89 -16.49 -2.11
CA VAL A 301 15.98 -16.32 -3.07
C VAL A 301 15.80 -14.98 -3.77
N ALA A 302 16.80 -14.12 -3.65
CA ALA A 302 16.91 -12.89 -4.41
C ALA A 302 18.10 -13.00 -5.38
N THR A 303 17.85 -12.84 -6.68
CA THR A 303 18.87 -12.85 -7.73
C THR A 303 19.09 -11.43 -8.24
N LEU A 304 20.34 -10.98 -8.17
CA LEU A 304 20.82 -9.70 -8.64
C LEU A 304 21.69 -9.92 -9.87
N LYS A 305 21.42 -9.18 -10.94
CA LYS A 305 22.27 -9.14 -12.12
C LYS A 305 22.65 -7.68 -12.40
N SER A 306 23.95 -7.39 -12.52
CA SER A 306 24.42 -6.06 -12.86
C SER A 306 25.25 -6.04 -14.13
N ASN A 307 25.14 -4.96 -14.89
CA ASN A 307 26.01 -4.69 -16.02
C ASN A 307 27.27 -3.90 -15.62
N ASP A 308 27.31 -3.35 -14.40
CA ASP A 308 28.39 -2.53 -13.88
C ASP A 308 28.84 -3.01 -12.50
N VAL A 309 29.92 -2.41 -11.99
CA VAL A 309 30.36 -2.64 -10.61
C VAL A 309 29.57 -1.74 -9.68
N HIS A 310 28.86 -2.34 -8.72
CA HIS A 310 28.06 -1.59 -7.75
C HIS A 310 28.30 -2.11 -6.33
N GLY A 311 28.51 -1.18 -5.39
CA GLY A 311 28.27 -1.46 -3.99
C GLY A 311 26.76 -1.48 -3.76
N VAL A 312 26.24 -2.55 -3.16
CA VAL A 312 24.80 -2.73 -2.94
C VAL A 312 24.50 -2.99 -1.47
N LEU A 313 23.37 -2.44 -1.03
CA LEU A 313 22.75 -2.75 0.25
C LEU A 313 21.42 -3.45 0.01
N TYR A 314 21.37 -4.74 0.33
CA TYR A 314 20.15 -5.54 0.30
C TYR A 314 19.43 -5.41 1.65
N THR A 315 18.15 -5.06 1.62
CA THR A 315 17.30 -4.91 2.81
C THR A 315 16.00 -5.68 2.60
N HIS A 316 15.64 -6.57 3.51
CA HIS A 316 14.36 -7.30 3.43
C HIS A 316 13.65 -7.28 4.78
N LEU A 317 12.43 -6.74 4.79
CA LEU A 317 11.51 -6.71 5.94
C LEU A 317 10.54 -7.89 5.86
N ILE A 318 10.60 -8.79 6.83
CA ILE A 318 9.84 -10.04 6.84
C ILE A 318 8.93 -10.05 8.07
N PRO A 319 7.60 -10.13 7.90
CA PRO A 319 6.64 -10.19 9.01
C PRO A 319 6.96 -11.30 10.03
N TRP A 320 6.57 -11.10 11.29
CA TRP A 320 6.94 -11.99 12.41
C TRP A 320 6.37 -13.41 12.28
N GLU A 321 5.32 -13.57 11.47
CA GLU A 321 4.69 -14.84 11.14
C GLU A 321 5.62 -15.77 10.35
N ILE A 322 6.73 -15.23 9.83
CA ILE A 322 7.78 -15.95 9.12
C ILE A 322 9.08 -15.83 9.92
N SER A 323 9.52 -16.96 10.47
CA SER A 323 10.75 -17.06 11.25
C SER A 323 11.93 -17.43 10.35
N VAL A 324 12.95 -16.57 10.29
CA VAL A 324 14.11 -16.77 9.41
C VAL A 324 15.27 -17.45 10.15
N TRP A 325 15.90 -18.42 9.50
CA TRP A 325 17.10 -19.09 10.00
C TRP A 325 18.36 -18.32 9.61
N PHE A 326 18.83 -17.42 10.48
CA PHE A 326 19.98 -16.54 10.17
C PHE A 326 21.28 -17.28 9.83
N SER A 327 21.49 -18.48 10.37
CA SER A 327 22.64 -19.33 10.04
C SER A 327 22.67 -19.81 8.58
N THR A 328 21.56 -19.68 7.86
CA THR A 328 21.42 -20.11 6.45
C THR A 328 21.59 -18.98 5.44
N ILE A 329 21.83 -17.74 5.90
CA ILE A 329 22.04 -16.58 5.03
C ILE A 329 23.33 -16.80 4.23
N THR A 330 23.19 -16.81 2.92
CA THR A 330 24.29 -17.01 1.96
C THR A 330 24.22 -15.96 0.87
N VAL A 331 25.39 -15.44 0.47
CA VAL A 331 25.55 -14.52 -0.66
C VAL A 331 26.58 -15.14 -1.60
N THR A 332 26.11 -15.58 -2.75
CA THR A 332 26.96 -16.22 -3.77
C THR A 332 26.92 -15.40 -5.05
N CYS A 333 28.03 -15.19 -5.73
CA CYS A 333 28.08 -14.60 -7.07
C CYS A 333 28.78 -15.58 -8.01
N ASP A 334 28.12 -15.93 -9.12
CA ASP A 334 28.58 -16.93 -10.08
C ASP A 334 28.98 -18.27 -9.41
N GLY A 335 28.24 -18.65 -8.36
CA GLY A 335 28.46 -19.87 -7.59
C GLY A 335 29.57 -19.82 -6.53
N LYS A 336 30.22 -18.66 -6.33
CA LYS A 336 31.26 -18.47 -5.29
C LYS A 336 30.76 -17.58 -4.17
N ASP A 337 31.13 -17.88 -2.93
CA ASP A 337 30.81 -17.02 -1.79
C ASP A 337 31.49 -15.65 -1.92
N VAL A 338 30.75 -14.60 -1.58
CA VAL A 338 31.24 -13.22 -1.61
C VAL A 338 31.30 -12.66 -0.21
N GLU A 339 32.39 -11.93 0.06
CA GLU A 339 32.55 -11.20 1.30
C GLU A 339 31.40 -10.20 1.46
N SER A 340 30.66 -10.34 2.55
CA SER A 340 29.46 -9.55 2.82
C SER A 340 29.34 -9.24 4.29
N VAL A 341 28.82 -8.04 4.59
CA VAL A 341 28.49 -7.62 5.95
C VAL A 341 27.01 -7.87 6.16
N ILE A 342 26.68 -8.91 6.93
CA ILE A 342 25.31 -9.33 7.23
C ILE A 342 24.92 -8.81 8.62
N ARG A 343 23.82 -8.09 8.70
CA ARG A 343 23.20 -7.62 9.96
C ARG A 343 21.73 -8.04 9.99
N PRO A 344 21.40 -9.16 10.67
CA PRO A 344 20.03 -9.55 10.90
C PRO A 344 19.50 -8.98 12.22
N THR A 345 18.27 -8.47 12.21
CA THR A 345 17.49 -8.13 13.39
C THR A 345 16.34 -9.13 13.53
N PRO A 346 16.23 -9.86 14.65
CA PRO A 346 15.18 -10.85 14.85
C PRO A 346 13.79 -10.24 14.98
N ALA A 347 12.80 -10.96 14.45
CA ALA A 347 11.39 -10.71 14.77
C ALA A 347 11.11 -11.04 16.24
N PHE A 348 10.20 -10.26 16.83
CA PHE A 348 9.52 -10.63 18.07
C PHE A 348 8.05 -10.92 17.74
N PRO A 349 7.54 -12.13 18.05
CA PRO A 349 6.16 -12.50 17.71
C PRO A 349 5.15 -11.45 18.16
N ARG A 350 4.24 -11.04 17.25
CA ARG A 350 3.20 -10.02 17.45
C ARG A 350 3.72 -8.61 17.78
N LYS A 351 5.03 -8.36 17.70
CA LYS A 351 5.64 -7.08 18.10
C LYS A 351 6.45 -6.43 16.99
N SER A 352 7.31 -7.19 16.32
CA SER A 352 8.20 -6.63 15.30
C SER A 352 8.60 -7.66 14.25
N PRO A 353 8.87 -7.22 13.01
CA PRO A 353 9.29 -8.09 11.92
C PRO A 353 10.79 -8.40 12.02
N THR A 354 11.24 -9.36 11.21
CA THR A 354 12.65 -9.61 10.95
C THR A 354 13.14 -8.61 9.93
N LEU A 355 14.29 -7.98 10.18
CA LEU A 355 14.97 -7.12 9.20
C LEU A 355 16.32 -7.73 8.84
N ILE A 356 16.57 -7.97 7.57
CA ILE A 356 17.85 -8.48 7.07
C ILE A 356 18.52 -7.38 6.27
N GLU A 357 19.73 -6.98 6.67
CA GLU A 357 20.54 -5.99 5.97
C GLU A 357 21.87 -6.63 5.55
N ILE A 358 22.19 -6.61 4.26
CA ILE A 358 23.39 -7.23 3.72
C ILE A 358 24.09 -6.26 2.78
N LYS A 359 25.33 -5.91 3.11
CA LYS A 359 26.18 -5.06 2.27
C LYS A 359 27.24 -5.90 1.57
N PHE A 360 27.29 -5.82 0.25
CA PHE A 360 28.29 -6.52 -0.58
C PHE A 360 28.53 -5.76 -1.89
N VAL A 361 29.51 -6.20 -2.67
CA VAL A 361 29.84 -5.61 -3.98
C VAL A 361 29.47 -6.61 -5.07
N ILE A 362 28.71 -6.16 -6.07
CA ILE A 362 28.41 -6.92 -7.29
C ILE A 362 29.34 -6.45 -8.42
N SER A 363 29.90 -7.39 -9.18
CA SER A 363 30.78 -7.11 -10.31
C SER A 363 30.00 -7.01 -11.61
N SER A 364 30.56 -6.30 -12.60
CA SER A 364 29.97 -6.22 -13.95
C SER A 364 29.80 -7.61 -14.56
N GLY A 365 28.60 -7.91 -15.06
CA GLY A 365 28.25 -9.16 -15.72
C GLY A 365 28.01 -10.36 -14.78
N SER A 366 28.30 -10.22 -13.48
CA SER A 366 28.08 -11.27 -12.49
C SER A 366 26.60 -11.44 -12.11
N ILE A 367 26.23 -12.67 -11.75
CA ILE A 367 24.91 -12.99 -11.20
C ILE A 367 25.09 -13.36 -9.72
N CYS A 368 24.61 -12.48 -8.85
CA CYS A 368 24.64 -12.68 -7.41
C CYS A 368 23.30 -13.19 -6.89
N GLN A 369 23.33 -14.11 -5.93
CA GLN A 369 22.17 -14.71 -5.30
C GLN A 369 22.30 -14.58 -3.79
N VAL A 370 21.34 -13.88 -3.18
CA VAL A 370 21.12 -13.84 -1.73
C VAL A 370 20.05 -14.87 -1.40
N SER A 371 20.31 -15.74 -0.43
CA SER A 371 19.30 -16.73 -0.03
C SER A 371 19.38 -17.14 1.43
N TYR A 372 18.23 -17.50 1.99
CA TYR A 372 18.08 -17.94 3.38
C TYR A 372 16.77 -18.70 3.56
N GLU A 373 16.77 -19.62 4.52
CA GLU A 373 15.64 -20.49 4.84
C GLU A 373 14.75 -19.86 5.92
N PHE A 374 13.46 -20.21 5.87
CA PHE A 374 12.46 -19.75 6.80
C PHE A 374 11.50 -20.87 7.19
N GLU A 375 10.84 -20.67 8.32
CA GLU A 375 9.75 -21.50 8.83
C GLU A 375 8.52 -20.62 9.09
N LYS A 376 7.33 -21.19 8.86
CA LYS A 376 6.04 -20.55 9.10
C LYS A 376 5.68 -20.71 10.57
N SER A 377 5.32 -19.62 11.24
CA SER A 377 4.80 -19.66 12.60
C SER A 377 3.35 -20.15 12.62
N PHE A 378 2.97 -20.83 13.71
CA PHE A 378 1.57 -21.18 13.96
C PHE A 378 0.82 -19.97 14.52
N LEU A 379 -0.25 -19.58 13.84
CA LEU A 379 -1.12 -18.49 14.25
C LEU A 379 -2.28 -19.00 15.10
N TYR A 380 -2.69 -18.20 16.07
CA TYR A 380 -3.96 -18.38 16.77
C TYR A 380 -5.13 -18.07 15.84
N MET A 381 -6.32 -18.59 16.18
CA MET A 381 -7.52 -18.45 15.36
C MET A 381 -7.88 -16.97 15.04
N ASN A 382 -7.63 -16.07 15.99
CA ASN A 382 -7.89 -14.63 15.86
C ASN A 382 -6.78 -13.85 15.15
N GLU A 383 -5.67 -14.51 14.79
CA GLU A 383 -4.51 -13.88 14.13
C GLU A 383 -4.54 -14.09 12.61
N TYR A 384 -5.39 -14.98 12.11
CA TYR A 384 -5.56 -15.14 10.68
C TYR A 384 -6.20 -13.89 10.08
N PRO A 385 -5.75 -13.48 8.88
CA PRO A 385 -6.46 -12.46 8.12
C PRO A 385 -7.91 -12.93 7.84
N PRO A 386 -8.84 -12.00 7.53
CA PRO A 386 -10.22 -12.34 7.20
C PRO A 386 -10.37 -13.44 6.13
N ASP A 387 -9.41 -13.50 5.20
CA ASP A 387 -9.24 -14.62 4.27
C ASP A 387 -7.96 -15.40 4.59
N ALA A 388 -8.09 -16.46 5.39
CA ALA A 388 -6.97 -17.33 5.76
C ALA A 388 -6.36 -18.08 4.55
N ASN A 389 -7.11 -18.25 3.45
CA ASN A 389 -6.63 -18.96 2.27
C ASN A 389 -5.71 -18.08 1.41
N HIS A 390 -5.81 -16.76 1.54
CA HIS A 390 -4.92 -15.82 0.85
C HIS A 390 -3.46 -15.96 1.30
N GLY A 391 -3.24 -16.40 2.55
CA GLY A 391 -1.91 -16.44 3.17
C GLY A 391 -1.42 -15.05 3.59
N ILE A 392 -0.14 -14.97 3.94
CA ILE A 392 0.52 -13.73 4.33
C ILE A 392 1.41 -13.24 3.22
N THR A 393 1.34 -11.94 2.95
CA THR A 393 2.20 -11.33 1.94
C THR A 393 3.43 -10.74 2.61
N VAL A 394 4.59 -11.05 2.05
CA VAL A 394 5.90 -10.53 2.46
C VAL A 394 6.30 -9.44 1.47
N PRO A 395 6.62 -8.21 1.94
CA PRO A 395 7.17 -7.15 1.10
C PRO A 395 8.38 -7.61 0.31
N GLY A 396 8.53 -7.09 -0.91
CA GLY A 396 9.73 -7.34 -1.71
C GLY A 396 10.99 -6.80 -1.05
N ALA A 397 12.12 -7.47 -1.27
CA ALA A 397 13.42 -6.97 -0.86
C ALA A 397 13.79 -5.69 -1.63
N ILE A 398 14.51 -4.81 -0.96
CA ILE A 398 15.03 -3.56 -1.50
C ILE A 398 16.53 -3.73 -1.74
N VAL A 399 17.01 -3.29 -2.89
CA VAL A 399 18.44 -3.10 -3.14
C VAL A 399 18.70 -1.63 -3.40
N THR A 400 19.47 -1.03 -2.52
CA THR A 400 19.90 0.37 -2.61
C THR A 400 21.34 0.42 -3.13
N LEU A 401 21.59 1.26 -4.15
CA LEU A 401 22.95 1.51 -4.63
C LEU A 401 23.69 2.41 -3.64
N LEU A 402 24.90 2.03 -3.25
CA LEU A 402 25.69 2.84 -2.31
C LEU A 402 26.24 4.13 -2.95
N SER A 403 26.41 4.15 -4.27
CA SER A 403 26.81 5.34 -5.03
C SER A 403 25.68 6.35 -5.19
N SER A 404 24.42 5.88 -5.19
CA SER A 404 23.22 6.70 -5.32
C SER A 404 22.11 6.15 -4.41
N PRO A 405 22.08 6.57 -3.13
CA PRO A 405 21.13 6.06 -2.14
C PRO A 405 19.64 6.29 -2.49
N GLU A 406 19.37 7.23 -3.39
CA GLU A 406 18.02 7.51 -3.90
C GLU A 406 17.55 6.46 -4.92
N THR A 407 18.49 5.76 -5.56
CA THR A 407 18.19 4.72 -6.54
C THR A 407 17.98 3.39 -5.84
N LYS A 408 16.70 3.00 -5.71
CA LYS A 408 16.25 1.77 -5.06
C LYS A 408 15.64 0.82 -6.10
N TYR A 409 15.99 -0.46 -6.01
CA TYR A 409 15.40 -1.55 -6.78
C TYR A 409 14.59 -2.44 -5.84
N TYR A 410 13.46 -2.96 -6.32
CA TYR A 410 12.57 -3.79 -5.50
C TYR A 410 12.38 -5.15 -6.15
N SER A 411 12.34 -6.19 -5.33
CA SER A 411 11.91 -7.51 -5.77
C SER A 411 10.38 -7.59 -5.75
N GLU A 412 9.83 -8.59 -6.46
CA GLU A 412 8.41 -8.89 -6.35
C GLU A 412 8.05 -9.26 -4.89
N PRO A 413 6.92 -8.78 -4.35
CA PRO A 413 6.40 -9.26 -3.09
C PRO A 413 5.97 -10.71 -3.24
N THR A 414 6.06 -11.49 -2.17
CA THR A 414 5.75 -12.93 -2.22
C THR A 414 4.63 -13.27 -1.24
N VAL A 415 3.65 -14.03 -1.71
CA VAL A 415 2.60 -14.57 -0.86
C VAL A 415 3.03 -15.93 -0.32
N ILE A 416 2.97 -16.09 0.99
CA ILE A 416 3.27 -17.32 1.71
C ILE A 416 1.97 -17.89 2.25
N THR A 417 1.58 -19.05 1.72
CA THR A 417 0.42 -19.79 2.23
C THR A 417 0.71 -20.30 3.63
N LEU A 418 -0.15 -19.96 4.58
CA LEU A 418 -0.09 -20.51 5.94
C LEU A 418 -0.98 -21.74 6.05
N PRO A 419 -0.70 -22.67 6.98
CA PRO A 419 -1.65 -23.72 7.30
C PRO A 419 -2.95 -23.07 7.82
N SER A 420 -4.05 -23.18 7.09
CA SER A 420 -5.33 -22.60 7.49
C SER A 420 -5.85 -23.25 8.78
N PRO A 421 -6.48 -22.50 9.70
CA PRO A 421 -7.04 -23.09 10.90
C PRO A 421 -8.28 -23.92 10.52
N ASP A 422 -8.56 -24.97 11.28
CA ASP A 422 -9.78 -25.73 11.10
C ASP A 422 -10.99 -24.94 11.65
N VAL A 423 -11.66 -24.21 10.74
CA VAL A 423 -12.85 -23.42 11.07
C VAL A 423 -14.12 -24.26 11.19
N THR A 424 -14.06 -25.55 10.88
CA THR A 424 -15.25 -26.42 10.85
C THR A 424 -15.74 -26.74 12.26
N MET A 425 -14.84 -26.92 13.23
CA MET A 425 -15.21 -27.17 14.63
C MET A 425 -16.06 -26.03 15.24
N PRO A 426 -15.62 -24.76 15.24
CA PRO A 426 -16.43 -23.67 15.80
C PRO A 426 -17.71 -23.42 14.99
N TYR A 427 -17.69 -23.58 13.66
CA TYR A 427 -18.90 -23.45 12.84
C TYR A 427 -19.96 -24.48 13.22
N ASN A 428 -19.56 -25.75 13.40
CA ASN A 428 -20.46 -26.82 13.83
C ASN A 428 -21.07 -26.52 15.22
N VAL A 429 -20.28 -25.95 16.13
CA VAL A 429 -20.77 -25.54 17.46
C VAL A 429 -21.79 -24.40 17.37
N VAL A 430 -21.52 -23.36 16.57
CA VAL A 430 -22.46 -22.24 16.39
C VAL A 430 -23.76 -22.73 15.75
N CYS A 431 -23.67 -23.59 14.73
CA CYS A 431 -24.85 -24.19 14.11
C CYS A 431 -25.65 -25.06 15.09
N PHE A 432 -24.96 -25.82 15.94
CA PHE A 432 -25.60 -26.63 16.97
C PHE A 432 -26.33 -25.77 18.01
N ILE A 433 -25.67 -24.74 18.55
CA ILE A 433 -26.27 -23.82 19.53
C ILE A 433 -27.44 -23.04 18.90
N GLY A 434 -27.29 -22.58 17.66
CA GLY A 434 -28.36 -21.90 16.92
C GLY A 434 -29.58 -22.81 16.71
N THR A 435 -29.35 -24.07 16.33
CA THR A 435 -30.42 -25.08 16.16
C THR A 435 -31.10 -25.38 17.50
N MET A 436 -30.33 -25.55 18.57
CA MET A 436 -30.86 -25.76 19.93
C MET A 436 -31.70 -24.55 20.39
N GLY A 437 -31.22 -23.34 20.16
CA GLY A 437 -31.93 -22.10 20.49
C GLY A 437 -33.24 -21.98 19.70
N ALA A 438 -33.24 -22.30 18.41
CA ALA A 438 -34.43 -22.31 17.58
C ALA A 438 -35.47 -23.33 18.07
N LEU A 439 -35.03 -24.53 18.48
CA LEU A 439 -35.92 -25.55 19.06
C LEU A 439 -36.54 -25.09 20.38
N ILE A 440 -35.73 -24.54 21.29
CA ILE A 440 -36.23 -24.02 22.57
C ILE A 440 -37.22 -22.88 22.34
N PHE A 441 -36.88 -21.94 21.45
CA PHE A 441 -37.77 -20.84 21.08
C PHE A 441 -39.08 -21.37 20.48
N GLN A 442 -39.02 -22.34 19.57
CA GLN A 442 -40.20 -22.95 18.96
C GLN A 442 -41.11 -23.60 20.01
N ILE A 443 -40.53 -24.29 21.00
CA ILE A 443 -41.28 -24.89 22.11
C ILE A 443 -41.98 -23.80 22.92
N ILE A 444 -41.25 -22.77 23.37
CA ILE A 444 -41.79 -21.66 24.16
C ILE A 444 -42.88 -20.92 23.39
N PHE A 445 -42.65 -20.64 22.10
CA PHE A 445 -43.61 -19.96 21.24
C PHE A 445 -44.89 -20.79 21.08
N THR A 446 -44.76 -22.10 20.88
CA THR A 446 -45.92 -23.00 20.76
C THR A 446 -46.73 -23.02 22.05
N PHE A 447 -46.08 -23.13 23.21
CA PHE A 447 -46.77 -23.11 24.51
C PHE A 447 -47.45 -21.78 24.84
N THR A 448 -46.86 -20.66 24.45
CA THR A 448 -47.40 -19.33 24.76
C THR A 448 -48.49 -18.89 23.78
N THR A 449 -48.48 -19.38 22.54
CA THR A 449 -49.43 -18.94 21.50
C THR A 449 -50.57 -19.92 21.23
N GLN A 450 -50.43 -21.21 21.56
CA GLN A 450 -51.55 -22.14 21.45
C GLN A 450 -52.52 -21.98 22.63
N TYR A 451 -53.69 -21.39 22.35
CA TYR A 451 -54.82 -21.41 23.28
C TYR A 451 -55.29 -22.85 23.50
N GLN A 452 -55.06 -23.37 24.71
CA GLN A 452 -55.65 -24.64 25.12
C GLN A 452 -57.16 -24.47 25.29
N THR A 453 -57.95 -24.96 24.33
CA THR A 453 -59.40 -25.08 24.52
C THR A 453 -59.67 -26.23 25.48
N ILE A 454 -60.05 -25.93 26.71
CA ILE A 454 -60.56 -26.92 27.67
C ILE A 454 -61.87 -27.47 27.11
N ILE A 455 -61.86 -28.68 26.58
CA ILE A 455 -63.09 -29.41 26.25
C ILE A 455 -63.74 -29.76 27.60
N LYS A 456 -64.76 -29.00 28.00
CA LYS A 456 -65.63 -29.40 29.12
C LYS A 456 -66.25 -30.76 28.76
N PRO A 457 -66.22 -31.78 29.64
CA PRO A 457 -66.91 -33.04 29.37
C PRO A 457 -68.41 -32.74 29.23
N GLY A 458 -68.94 -32.90 28.02
CA GLY A 458 -70.38 -32.81 27.76
C GLY A 458 -71.13 -33.92 28.50
N PRO A 459 -72.44 -33.75 28.77
CA PRO A 459 -73.23 -34.70 29.54
C PRO A 459 -73.14 -36.11 28.92
N SER A 460 -72.83 -37.09 29.76
CA SER A 460 -72.66 -38.49 29.40
C SER A 460 -73.92 -39.05 28.75
N LYS A 461 -73.96 -39.10 27.42
CA LYS A 461 -74.92 -39.97 26.72
C LYS A 461 -74.57 -41.42 27.11
N PRO A 462 -75.49 -42.21 27.67
CA PRO A 462 -75.20 -43.58 28.03
C PRO A 462 -74.74 -44.34 26.79
N LYS A 463 -73.54 -44.95 26.86
CA LYS A 463 -72.97 -45.75 25.77
C LYS A 463 -74.01 -46.79 25.34
N LYS A 464 -74.28 -46.91 24.02
CA LYS A 464 -75.22 -47.87 23.40
C LYS A 464 -75.07 -49.31 23.95
N LEU A 465 -73.89 -49.66 24.46
CA LEU A 465 -73.59 -50.93 25.13
C LEU A 465 -74.42 -51.18 26.41
N VAL A 466 -74.69 -50.14 27.22
CA VAL A 466 -75.42 -50.26 28.51
C VAL A 466 -76.93 -50.43 28.27
N ILE A 467 -77.46 -49.80 27.21
CA ILE A 467 -78.86 -49.97 26.78
C ILE A 467 -79.07 -51.37 26.21
N ASN A 468 -78.15 -51.86 25.37
CA ASN A 468 -78.22 -53.23 24.83
C ASN A 468 -78.09 -54.31 25.91
N ILE A 469 -77.30 -54.09 26.97
CA ILE A 469 -77.18 -55.04 28.09
C ILE A 469 -78.45 -55.03 28.95
N LYS A 470 -79.07 -53.86 29.20
CA LYS A 470 -80.36 -53.78 29.90
C LYS A 470 -81.48 -54.48 29.13
N GLU A 471 -81.57 -54.31 27.80
CA GLU A 471 -82.56 -55.01 26.98
C GLU A 471 -82.31 -56.52 26.91
N LYS A 472 -81.05 -56.97 26.94
CA LYS A 472 -80.70 -58.40 26.96
C LYS A 472 -81.02 -59.04 28.32
N ILE A 473 -80.79 -58.34 29.43
CA ILE A 473 -81.13 -58.80 30.78
C ILE A 473 -82.64 -58.79 31.01
N SER A 474 -83.39 -57.80 30.48
CA SER A 474 -84.86 -57.80 30.58
C SER A 474 -85.54 -58.89 29.76
N ARG A 475 -84.89 -59.39 28.68
CA ARG A 475 -85.36 -60.56 27.92
C ARG A 475 -85.03 -61.90 28.60
N LEU A 476 -84.00 -61.96 29.45
CA LEU A 476 -83.63 -63.15 30.21
C LEU A 476 -84.38 -63.30 31.55
N LEU A 477 -85.04 -62.24 32.04
CA LEU A 477 -85.87 -62.26 33.27
C LEU A 477 -87.39 -62.38 32.99
N LYS A 478 -87.79 -62.67 31.75
CA LYS A 478 -89.20 -62.86 31.34
C LYS A 478 -89.52 -64.26 30.80
N HIS A 479 -88.69 -65.26 31.11
CA HIS A 479 -89.03 -66.68 30.92
C HIS A 479 -88.76 -67.47 32.19
#